data_AF-A0A6A2XIP2-F1
#
_entry.id   AF-A0A6A2XIP2-F1
#
_cell.length_a   1.000
_cell.length_b   1.000
_cell.length_c   1.000
_cell.angle_alpha   90.00
_cell.angle_beta   90.00
_cell.angle_gamma   90.00
#
_symmetry.space_group_name_H-M   'P 1'
#
loop_
_entity.id
_entity.type
_entity.pdbx_description
1 polymer ?
#
loop_
_entity_poly.entity_id
_entity_poly.type
_entity_poly.pdbx_seq_one_letter_code
_entity_poly.pdbx_strand_id
1 'polypeptide(L)'
;MSLQHLHSENGVAAVRIYGPKIMFDRGTAVAFNVFDWKGERIDPALVQKLADRNNISLSIAYLQHICFSDKHEEVKDKEKLQVVTAAVGLLTNFEDIYWLWAFVSRFLDADFLEKEKWRYKAINQKTIEI
;
A
#
# COMPACT_ATOMS: atom_id res chain seq x y z
N MET A 1 -4.62 9.19 14.06
CA MET A 1 -5.37 7.92 13.99
C MET A 1 -4.72 7.10 12.89
N SER A 2 -4.20 5.90 13.18
CA SER A 2 -3.52 5.02 12.21
C SER A 2 -4.34 3.74 12.04
N LEU A 3 -4.49 3.25 10.80
CA LEU A 3 -5.09 1.94 10.55
C LEU A 3 -4.15 0.85 11.07
N GLN A 4 -4.60 0.10 12.07
CA GLN A 4 -3.85 -0.96 12.73
C GLN A 4 -4.65 -2.26 12.72
N HIS A 5 -3.94 -3.39 12.65
CA HIS A 5 -4.54 -4.70 12.76
C HIS A 5 -4.94 -4.99 14.22
N LEU A 6 -6.23 -5.26 14.48
CA LEU A 6 -6.78 -5.44 15.83
C LEU A 6 -6.17 -6.63 16.61
N HIS A 7 -5.59 -7.62 15.92
CA HIS A 7 -5.07 -8.87 16.51
C HIS A 7 -3.56 -9.07 16.33
N SER A 8 -2.82 -8.02 15.99
CA SER A 8 -1.36 -8.10 15.94
C SER A 8 -0.78 -7.86 17.32
N GLU A 9 -0.04 -8.83 17.88
CA GLU A 9 0.65 -8.72 19.18
C GLU A 9 1.53 -7.47 19.29
N ASN A 10 1.93 -6.88 18.15
CA ASN A 10 2.83 -5.72 18.06
C ASN A 10 2.17 -4.44 17.52
N GLY A 11 0.84 -4.40 17.30
CA GLY A 11 0.17 -3.20 16.78
C GLY A 11 0.62 -2.82 15.36
N VAL A 12 0.78 -3.81 14.47
CA VAL A 12 1.23 -3.60 13.08
C VAL A 12 0.30 -2.65 12.34
N ALA A 13 0.88 -1.58 11.80
CA ALA A 13 0.17 -0.61 10.97
C ALA A 13 -0.14 -1.25 9.60
N ALA A 14 -1.40 -1.21 9.19
CA ALA A 14 -1.82 -1.70 7.89
C ALA A 14 -1.30 -0.84 6.74
N VAL A 15 -0.91 0.41 7.02
CA VAL A 15 -0.43 1.36 6.01
C VAL A 15 0.78 2.10 6.55
N ARG A 16 1.83 2.19 5.73
CA ARG A 16 2.94 3.11 5.94
C ARG A 16 2.96 4.14 4.83
N ILE A 17 2.79 5.41 5.20
CA ILE A 17 2.87 6.55 4.29
C ILE A 17 4.29 7.08 4.27
N TYR A 18 4.80 7.39 3.09
CA TYR A 18 6.11 7.97 2.87
C TYR A 18 5.98 9.42 2.42
N GLY A 19 6.81 10.28 3.01
CA GLY A 19 6.88 11.69 2.66
C GLY A 19 7.47 12.53 3.78
N PRO A 20 7.86 13.78 3.47
CA PRO A 20 8.34 14.72 4.47
C PRO A 20 7.21 15.03 5.47
N LYS A 21 7.48 14.85 6.76
CA LYS A 21 6.49 15.08 7.84
C LYS A 21 6.14 16.57 7.99
N ILE A 22 7.07 17.47 7.67
CA ILE A 22 6.94 18.92 7.88
C ILE A 22 7.61 19.66 6.71
N MET A 23 6.94 19.74 5.55
CA MET A 23 7.32 20.61 4.44
C MET A 23 6.08 21.13 3.71
N PHE A 24 6.05 22.44 3.44
CA PHE A 24 4.96 23.12 2.73
C PHE A 24 5.03 22.92 1.21
N ASP A 25 6.22 22.64 0.66
CA ASP A 25 6.44 22.41 -0.77
C ASP A 25 6.17 20.96 -1.22
N ARG A 26 5.31 20.25 -0.48
CA ARG A 26 4.95 18.87 -0.85
C ARG A 26 4.05 18.89 -2.09
N GLY A 27 4.34 18.00 -3.02
CA GLY A 27 3.47 17.76 -4.18
C GLY A 27 2.11 17.20 -3.77
N THR A 28 1.22 17.07 -4.76
CA THR A 28 -0.15 16.55 -4.62
C THR A 28 -0.22 15.02 -4.50
N ALA A 29 0.90 14.32 -4.34
CA ALA A 29 0.97 12.86 -4.32
C ALA A 29 1.32 12.30 -2.95
N VAL A 30 0.71 11.15 -2.61
CA VAL A 30 1.01 10.38 -1.40
C VAL A 30 1.52 9.01 -1.82
N ALA A 31 2.72 8.66 -1.36
CA ALA A 31 3.29 7.34 -1.53
C ALA A 31 3.04 6.48 -0.29
N PHE A 32 2.64 5.23 -0.45
CA PHE A 32 2.41 4.34 0.68
C PHE A 32 2.60 2.86 0.34
N ASN A 33 2.78 2.05 1.37
CA ASN A 33 2.73 0.60 1.32
C ASN A 33 1.62 0.10 2.24
N VAL A 34 1.03 -1.04 1.88
CA VAL A 34 0.02 -1.73 2.68
C VAL A 34 0.62 -3.03 3.22
N PHE A 35 0.28 -3.38 4.45
CA PHE A 35 0.83 -4.52 5.17
C PHE A 35 -0.29 -5.44 5.64
N ASP A 36 -0.05 -6.74 5.58
CA ASP A 36 -0.97 -7.72 6.14
C ASP A 36 -0.85 -7.81 7.66
N TRP A 37 -1.68 -8.66 8.26
CA TRP A 37 -1.77 -8.83 9.71
C TRP A 37 -0.48 -9.35 10.35
N LYS A 38 0.43 -9.95 9.57
CA LYS A 38 1.76 -10.41 10.00
C LYS A 38 2.81 -9.30 9.94
N GLY A 39 2.48 -8.16 9.33
CA GLY A 39 3.44 -7.10 9.02
C GLY A 39 4.22 -7.35 7.73
N GLU A 40 3.80 -8.30 6.89
CA GLU A 40 4.43 -8.48 5.59
C GLU A 40 3.89 -7.43 4.62
N ARG A 41 4.81 -6.76 3.91
CA ARG A 41 4.44 -5.81 2.86
C ARG A 41 3.77 -6.55 1.72
N ILE A 42 2.60 -6.06 1.33
CA ILE A 42 1.86 -6.58 0.18
C ILE A 42 2.47 -5.98 -1.09
N ASP A 43 2.67 -6.83 -2.11
CA ASP A 43 3.23 -6.44 -3.40
C ASP A 43 2.45 -5.23 -3.99
N PRO A 44 3.11 -4.07 -4.25
CA PRO A 44 2.49 -2.91 -4.86
C PRO A 44 1.74 -3.20 -6.17
N ALA A 45 2.18 -4.19 -6.95
CA ALA A 45 1.49 -4.60 -8.18
C ALA A 45 0.14 -5.29 -7.89
N LEU A 46 0.06 -6.08 -6.82
CA LEU A 46 -1.20 -6.65 -6.36
C LEU A 46 -2.13 -5.54 -5.85
N VAL A 47 -1.61 -4.60 -5.08
CA VAL A 47 -2.40 -3.46 -4.56
C VAL A 47 -2.97 -2.62 -5.69
N GLN A 48 -2.16 -2.27 -6.71
CA GLN A 48 -2.62 -1.53 -7.88
C GLN A 48 -3.72 -2.29 -8.63
N LYS A 49 -3.53 -3.58 -8.91
CA LYS A 49 -4.52 -4.40 -9.63
C LYS A 49 -5.85 -4.53 -8.85
N LEU A 50 -5.78 -4.59 -7.52
CA LEU A 50 -6.97 -4.58 -6.67
C LEU A 50 -7.64 -3.20 -6.67
N ALA A 51 -6.88 -2.11 -6.71
CA ALA A 51 -7.41 -0.75 -6.79
C ALA A 51 -8.13 -0.52 -8.12
N ASP A 52 -7.56 -0.97 -9.24
CA ASP A 52 -8.18 -0.88 -10.58
C ASP A 52 -9.55 -1.57 -10.62
N ARG A 53 -9.69 -2.73 -9.96
CA ARG A 53 -10.98 -3.44 -9.83
C ARG A 53 -12.01 -2.70 -8.98
N ASN A 54 -11.58 -1.73 -8.19
CA ASN A 54 -12.43 -0.87 -7.36
C ASN A 54 -12.55 0.56 -7.95
N ASN A 55 -12.20 0.76 -9.22
CA ASN A 55 -12.21 2.07 -9.90
C ASN A 55 -11.33 3.12 -9.21
N ILE A 56 -10.24 2.71 -8.57
CA ILE A 56 -9.27 3.59 -7.92
C ILE A 56 -7.97 3.50 -8.72
N SER A 57 -7.52 4.64 -9.25
CA SER A 57 -6.24 4.69 -9.96
C SER A 57 -5.09 4.91 -8.97
N LEU A 58 -4.21 3.92 -8.88
CA LEU A 58 -2.92 4.02 -8.19
C LEU A 58 -1.80 3.85 -9.21
N SER A 59 -0.68 4.54 -9.00
CA SER A 59 0.55 4.33 -9.78
C SER A 59 1.60 3.61 -8.94
N ILE A 60 2.50 2.85 -9.57
CA ILE A 60 3.65 2.25 -8.88
C ILE A 60 4.85 3.17 -9.05
N ALA A 61 5.57 3.41 -7.96
CA ALA A 61 6.82 4.18 -7.97
C ALA A 61 7.92 3.46 -7.18
N TYR A 62 9.15 3.91 -7.39
CA TYR A 62 10.30 3.50 -6.59
C TYR A 62 10.81 4.70 -5.81
N LEU A 63 10.82 4.57 -4.50
CA LEU A 63 11.45 5.54 -3.63
C LEU A 63 12.94 5.20 -3.48
N GLN A 64 13.77 6.25 -3.52
CA GLN A 64 15.22 6.17 -3.39
C GLN A 64 15.67 7.09 -2.25
N HIS A 65 16.83 6.78 -1.66
CA HIS A 65 17.43 7.58 -0.59
C HIS A 65 16.50 7.82 0.62
N ILE A 66 15.67 6.83 0.96
CA ILE A 66 14.87 6.88 2.18
C ILE A 66 15.64 6.25 3.33
N CYS A 67 15.79 7.01 4.41
CA CYS A 67 16.32 6.52 5.68
C CYS A 67 15.18 6.46 6.70
N PHE A 68 14.97 5.30 7.32
CA PHE A 68 13.98 5.12 8.38
C PHE A 68 14.66 5.20 9.73
N SER A 69 14.12 6.03 10.64
CA SER A 69 14.60 6.10 12.02
C SER A 69 13.99 5.02 12.92
N ASP A 70 13.01 4.26 12.43
CA ASP A 70 12.23 3.29 13.22
C ASP A 70 12.87 1.89 13.23
N LYS A 71 12.98 1.34 14.44
CA LYS A 71 13.73 0.12 14.80
C LYS A 71 13.14 -1.21 14.28
N HIS A 72 12.12 -1.18 13.41
CA HIS A 72 11.38 -2.38 13.00
C HIS A 72 11.63 -2.85 11.57
N GLU A 73 12.36 -2.10 10.76
CA GLU A 73 12.80 -2.59 9.45
C GLU A 73 14.23 -2.16 9.19
N GLU A 74 15.16 -3.11 9.34
CA GLU A 74 16.41 -3.06 8.59
C GLU A 74 16.07 -3.21 7.10
N VAL A 75 15.62 -2.14 6.46
CA VAL A 75 15.73 -2.07 5.00
C VAL A 75 17.22 -2.03 4.74
N LYS A 76 17.79 -3.20 4.38
CA LYS A 76 19.19 -3.31 4.01
C LYS A 76 19.49 -2.23 2.98
N ASP A 77 20.33 -1.32 3.42
CA ASP A 77 20.81 -0.12 2.73
C ASP A 77 21.13 -0.50 1.27
N LYS A 78 20.29 -0.03 0.32
CA LYS A 78 20.39 -0.03 -1.18
C LYS A 78 19.19 -0.57 -1.97
N GLU A 79 18.14 -1.11 -1.35
CA GLU A 79 16.98 -1.55 -2.15
C GLU A 79 16.03 -0.39 -2.51
N LYS A 80 15.74 -0.24 -3.81
CA LYS A 80 14.71 0.67 -4.32
C LYS A 80 13.36 0.24 -3.73
N LEU A 81 12.77 1.05 -2.85
CA LEU A 81 11.51 0.70 -2.22
C LEU A 81 10.36 0.93 -3.20
N GLN A 82 9.81 -0.16 -3.73
CA GLN A 82 8.58 -0.09 -4.52
C GLN A 82 7.38 0.28 -3.61
N VAL A 83 6.55 1.20 -4.09
CA VAL A 83 5.37 1.74 -3.39
C VAL A 83 4.23 1.96 -4.37
N VAL A 84 3.01 2.08 -3.84
CA VAL A 84 1.90 2.68 -4.60
C VAL A 84 1.80 4.17 -4.29
N THR A 85 1.34 4.94 -5.27
CA THR A 85 1.13 6.39 -5.16
C THR A 85 -0.27 6.76 -5.59
N ALA A 86 -0.94 7.59 -4.78
CA ALA A 86 -2.19 8.24 -5.13
C ALA A 86 -1.94 9.74 -5.35
N ALA A 87 -2.52 10.32 -6.41
CA ALA A 87 -2.50 11.75 -6.65
C ALA A 87 -3.83 12.37 -6.19
N VAL A 88 -3.74 13.41 -5.36
CA VAL A 88 -4.86 14.18 -4.82
C VAL A 88 -4.82 15.57 -5.44
N GLY A 89 -5.55 15.73 -6.54
CA GLY A 89 -5.54 16.94 -7.36
C GLY A 89 -6.68 17.91 -7.03
N LEU A 90 -6.79 18.99 -7.81
CA LEU A 90 -7.82 20.02 -7.66
C LEU A 90 -9.26 19.47 -7.76
N LEU A 91 -9.46 18.44 -8.57
CA LEU A 91 -10.77 17.82 -8.78
C LEU A 91 -11.09 16.72 -7.75
N THR A 92 -10.13 16.34 -6.91
CA THR A 92 -10.33 15.32 -5.88
C THR A 92 -11.21 15.88 -4.77
N ASN A 93 -12.28 15.17 -4.44
CA ASN A 93 -13.22 15.56 -3.39
C ASN A 93 -13.21 14.54 -2.22
N PHE A 94 -14.10 14.72 -1.25
CA PHE A 94 -14.19 13.83 -0.09
C PHE A 94 -14.55 12.39 -0.48
N GLU A 95 -15.42 12.20 -1.47
CA GLU A 95 -15.86 10.88 -1.93
C GLU A 95 -14.69 10.08 -2.49
N ASP A 96 -13.83 10.70 -3.31
CA ASP A 96 -12.62 10.04 -3.85
C ASP A 96 -11.69 9.53 -2.72
N ILE A 97 -11.47 10.39 -1.71
CA ILE A 97 -10.62 10.06 -0.55
C ILE A 97 -11.28 8.98 0.31
N TYR A 98 -12.60 9.06 0.51
CA TYR A 98 -13.36 8.06 1.23
C TYR A 98 -13.25 6.68 0.56
N TRP A 99 -13.46 6.61 -0.77
CA TRP A 99 -13.34 5.36 -1.51
C TRP A 99 -11.93 4.80 -1.47
N LEU A 100 -10.91 5.65 -1.55
CA LEU A 100 -9.51 5.23 -1.36
C LEU A 100 -9.30 4.58 0.01
N TRP A 101 -9.76 5.21 1.09
CA TRP A 101 -9.60 4.65 2.44
C TRP A 101 -10.48 3.45 2.71
N ALA A 102 -11.69 3.39 2.17
CA ALA A 102 -12.57 2.22 2.23
C ALA A 102 -11.97 1.03 1.48
N PHE A 103 -11.27 1.27 0.36
CA PHE A 103 -10.49 0.23 -0.31
C PHE A 103 -9.32 -0.24 0.55
N VAL A 104 -8.52 0.68 1.09
CA VAL A 104 -7.36 0.36 1.93
C VAL A 104 -7.77 -0.39 3.21
N SER A 105 -8.93 -0.07 3.80
CA SER A 105 -9.39 -0.76 5.02
C SER A 105 -9.71 -2.24 4.78
N ARG A 106 -9.97 -2.67 3.54
CA ARG A 106 -10.19 -4.09 3.22
C ARG A 106 -8.96 -4.95 3.49
N PHE A 107 -7.77 -4.36 3.49
CA PHE A 107 -6.52 -5.04 3.78
C PHE A 107 -6.34 -5.36 5.27
N LEU A 108 -7.23 -4.87 6.14
CA LEU A 108 -7.32 -5.29 7.54
C LEU A 108 -7.94 -6.68 7.69
N ASP A 109 -8.69 -7.15 6.69
CA ASP A 109 -9.33 -8.46 6.67
C ASP A 109 -8.35 -9.50 6.09
N ALA A 110 -7.93 -10.43 6.95
CA ALA A 110 -7.02 -11.51 6.58
C ALA A 110 -7.63 -12.44 5.51
N ASP A 111 -8.93 -12.75 5.62
CA ASP A 111 -9.62 -13.66 4.71
C ASP A 111 -9.72 -13.05 3.31
N PHE A 112 -9.98 -11.73 3.24
CA PHE A 112 -9.97 -10.98 1.99
C PHE A 112 -8.61 -11.10 1.28
N LEU A 113 -7.51 -10.90 2.01
CA LEU A 113 -6.16 -10.94 1.46
C LEU A 113 -5.74 -12.32 1.00
N GLU A 114 -6.01 -13.36 1.78
CA GLU A 114 -5.67 -14.72 1.38
C GLU A 114 -6.40 -15.09 0.10
N LYS A 115 -7.70 -14.82 0.03
CA LYS A 115 -8.51 -15.08 -1.17
C LYS A 115 -7.96 -14.38 -2.40
N GLU A 116 -7.60 -13.10 -2.32
CA GLU A 116 -7.07 -12.37 -3.48
C GLU A 116 -5.64 -12.79 -3.84
N LYS A 117 -4.77 -13.13 -2.87
CA LYS A 117 -3.44 -13.72 -3.12
C LYS A 117 -3.57 -15.05 -3.90
N TRP A 118 -4.49 -15.93 -3.51
CA TRP A 118 -4.76 -17.19 -4.23
C TRP A 118 -5.24 -16.96 -5.66
N ARG A 119 -6.17 -16.02 -5.88
CA ARG A 119 -6.68 -15.67 -7.22
C ARG A 119 -5.58 -15.09 -8.10
N TYR A 120 -4.73 -14.24 -7.54
CA TYR A 120 -3.61 -13.65 -8.26
C TYR A 120 -2.62 -14.74 -8.71
N LYS A 121 -2.27 -15.68 -7.82
CA LYS A 121 -1.40 -16.81 -8.13
C LYS A 121 -1.98 -17.72 -9.21
N ALA A 122 -3.27 -18.03 -9.14
CA ALA A 122 -3.96 -18.85 -10.12
C ALA A 122 -4.02 -18.23 -11.53
N ILE A 123 -4.19 -16.90 -11.62
CA ILE A 123 -4.16 -16.19 -12.90
C ILE A 123 -2.75 -16.21 -13.51
N ASN A 124 -1.73 -15.93 -12.71
CA ASN A 124 -0.36 -15.86 -13.22
C ASN A 124 0.18 -17.22 -13.65
N GLN A 125 -0.25 -18.32 -13.02
CA GLN A 125 0.09 -19.68 -13.47
C GLN A 125 -0.43 -19.97 -14.88
N LYS A 126 -1.67 -19.56 -15.20
CA LYS A 126 -2.24 -19.72 -16.55
C LYS A 126 -1.54 -18.87 -17.62
N THR A 127 -0.84 -17.81 -17.24
CA THR A 127 -0.12 -16.94 -18.20
C THR A 127 1.27 -17.48 -18.56
N ILE A 128 1.85 -18.35 -17.73
CA ILE A 128 3.20 -18.92 -17.94
C ILE A 128 3.15 -20.24 -18.73
N GLU A 129 2.01 -20.93 -18.73
CA GLU A 129 1.78 -22.14 -19.53
C GLU A 129 1.32 -21.80 -20.95
N ILE A 130 2.25 -21.33 -21.81
CA ILE A 130 2.09 -21.24 -23.28
C ILE A 130 3.38 -21.69 -23.96
#